data_AF-A0A8A4TKA1-F1
#
_entry.id   AF-A0A8A4TKA1-F1
#
_cell.length_a   1.000
_cell.length_b   1.000
_cell.length_c   1.000
_cell.angle_alpha   90.00
_cell.angle_beta   90.00
_cell.angle_gamma   90.00
#
_symmetry.space_group_name_H-M   'P 1'
#
loop_
_entity.id
_entity.type
_entity.pdbx_description
1 polymer ?
#
loop_
_entity_poly.entity_id
_entity_poly.type
_entity_poly.pdbx_seq_one_letter_code
_entity_poly.pdbx_strand_id
1 'polypeptide(L)'
;MRFLLASFVGKTLCWMVCLACTGLAGFAGEKVYFVGGDKEAGKAAAATAGAKWVKSLTKGLAKAAADLNGGKNQVTLKVAAGAFKGDLGSGAYQLPQFNNPAGTLTLIGGYDAQFAKRDPFGTPSTIETIADRSAPLWTFARNSKLKGLVVDGLVWDTTASNRYDAKTNSLLKGTSSTHVFIKFNYFETDHLEFRNSVFLNAAHRVMEPLIRAASPKAVVRFHNSIFLNCVIPLKLESAHFRNKPALVEVDHCSFLLNWAYNPDPNTGNPAALEIGNKSAAQEIKITNNLFYANFGGAILALNLQMPALTINNNNFVGNGMLHGQSEPEAVAMIVSAGGRKQPIPVDAIEDVPAVDEAEDNVSIAPGIPLSLGEVKTVDASKVKVEKTWMNEVNRLLGRNLSGGKVAISDYAPKKSYDPARPPFASKDEAKAYGASPSLVR
;
A
#
# COMPACT_ATOMS: atom_id res chain seq x y z
N MET A 1 -58.74 41.65 -33.09
CA MET A 1 -57.78 41.09 -32.11
C MET A 1 -57.43 39.68 -32.53
N ARG A 2 -56.27 39.50 -33.18
CA ARG A 2 -55.69 38.21 -33.57
C ARG A 2 -54.48 38.00 -32.66
N PHE A 3 -54.42 36.90 -31.91
CA PHE A 3 -53.23 36.50 -31.16
C PHE A 3 -52.48 35.43 -31.96
N LEU A 4 -51.23 35.74 -32.32
CA LEU A 4 -50.27 34.82 -32.91
C LEU A 4 -49.74 33.84 -31.86
N LEU A 5 -49.74 32.54 -32.17
CA LEU A 5 -48.86 31.55 -31.57
C LEU A 5 -47.49 31.61 -32.25
N ALA A 6 -46.41 31.70 -31.47
CA ALA A 6 -45.04 31.50 -31.92
C ALA A 6 -44.47 30.22 -31.30
N SER A 7 -44.05 29.29 -32.16
CA SER A 7 -43.38 28.04 -31.83
C SER A 7 -41.88 28.27 -31.60
N PHE A 8 -41.35 27.83 -30.46
CA PHE A 8 -39.90 27.78 -30.20
C PHE A 8 -39.33 26.42 -30.64
N VAL A 9 -38.43 26.44 -31.62
CA VAL A 9 -37.61 25.30 -32.04
C VAL A 9 -36.27 25.36 -31.30
N GLY A 10 -36.04 24.46 -30.35
CA GLY A 10 -34.77 24.29 -29.65
C GLY A 10 -33.84 23.36 -30.43
N LYS A 11 -32.73 23.90 -30.96
CA LYS A 11 -31.64 23.15 -31.58
C LYS A 11 -30.75 22.49 -30.51
N THR A 12 -30.64 21.17 -30.54
CA THR A 12 -29.69 20.39 -29.74
C THR A 12 -28.29 20.51 -30.36
N LEU A 13 -27.40 21.27 -29.73
CA LEU A 13 -26.00 21.40 -30.13
C LEU A 13 -25.19 20.27 -29.47
N CYS A 14 -24.78 19.30 -30.30
CA CYS A 14 -23.94 18.18 -29.88
C CYS A 14 -22.50 18.68 -29.65
N TRP A 15 -22.09 18.84 -28.39
CA TRP A 15 -20.70 19.12 -28.03
C TRP A 15 -19.88 17.84 -28.11
N MET A 16 -19.08 17.74 -29.18
CA MET A 16 -18.05 16.73 -29.35
C MET A 16 -16.87 17.12 -28.44
N VAL A 17 -16.72 16.44 -27.30
CA VAL A 17 -15.58 16.61 -26.40
C VAL A 17 -14.37 15.97 -27.07
N CYS A 18 -13.53 16.81 -27.70
CA CYS A 18 -12.17 16.44 -28.08
C CYS A 18 -11.37 16.20 -26.80
N LEU A 19 -10.98 14.94 -26.60
CA LEU A 19 -10.06 14.49 -25.55
C LEU A 19 -8.68 15.10 -25.82
N ALA A 20 -8.43 16.30 -25.31
CA ALA A 20 -7.13 16.95 -25.40
C ALA A 20 -6.14 16.19 -24.51
N CYS A 21 -5.16 15.53 -25.12
CA CYS A 21 -3.94 15.10 -24.46
C CYS A 21 -3.31 16.32 -23.76
N THR A 22 -3.45 16.43 -22.45
CA THR A 22 -2.69 17.37 -21.62
C THR A 22 -1.23 16.93 -21.66
N GLY A 23 -0.49 17.45 -22.65
CA GLY A 23 0.95 17.36 -22.68
C GLY A 23 1.51 18.02 -21.43
N LEU A 24 2.07 17.21 -20.53
CA LEU A 24 2.91 17.68 -19.43
C LEU A 24 4.13 18.39 -20.06
N ALA A 25 4.06 19.71 -20.19
CA ALA A 25 5.23 20.52 -20.48
C ALA A 25 6.20 20.35 -19.31
N GLY A 26 7.25 19.56 -19.52
CA GLY A 26 8.26 19.31 -18.50
C GLY A 26 8.86 20.63 -18.03
N PHE A 27 8.96 20.82 -16.71
CA PHE A 27 9.66 21.97 -16.15
C PHE A 27 11.10 21.97 -16.66
N ALA A 28 11.59 23.14 -17.07
CA ALA A 28 12.97 23.30 -17.52
C ALA A 28 13.93 22.76 -16.46
N GLY A 29 14.58 21.62 -16.74
CA GLY A 29 15.53 20.97 -15.82
C GLY A 29 15.16 19.57 -15.36
N GLU A 30 13.92 19.10 -15.57
CA GLU A 30 13.52 17.72 -15.29
C GLU A 30 14.22 16.73 -16.23
N LYS A 31 14.66 15.58 -15.71
CA LYS A 31 15.09 14.44 -16.52
C LYS A 31 14.11 13.29 -16.42
N VAL A 32 13.66 12.81 -17.57
CA VAL A 32 12.69 11.72 -17.66
C VAL A 32 13.34 10.51 -18.31
N TYR A 33 13.07 9.34 -17.74
CA TYR A 33 13.44 8.04 -18.30
C TYR A 33 12.22 7.14 -18.45
N PHE A 34 12.15 6.43 -19.57
CA PHE A 34 11.18 5.37 -19.82
C PHE A 34 11.85 4.03 -19.58
N VAL A 35 11.26 3.18 -18.73
CA VAL A 35 11.92 2.01 -18.16
C VAL A 35 11.15 0.74 -18.51
N GLY A 36 11.82 -0.21 -19.18
CA GLY A 36 11.23 -1.49 -19.55
C GLY A 36 10.24 -1.38 -20.73
N GLY A 37 9.25 -2.27 -20.76
CA GLY A 37 8.22 -2.32 -21.81
C GLY A 37 8.76 -2.83 -23.15
N ASP A 38 7.98 -2.60 -24.21
CA ASP A 38 8.46 -2.85 -25.57
C ASP A 38 9.60 -1.88 -25.91
N LYS A 39 10.67 -2.40 -26.48
CA LYS A 39 11.90 -1.63 -26.73
C LYS A 39 11.67 -0.51 -27.73
N GLU A 40 10.96 -0.79 -28.82
CA GLU A 40 10.81 0.18 -29.90
C GLU A 40 9.71 1.19 -29.57
N ALA A 41 8.60 0.76 -28.97
CA ALA A 41 7.57 1.64 -28.44
C ALA A 41 8.12 2.54 -27.30
N GLY A 42 8.89 1.97 -26.37
CA GLY A 42 9.51 2.72 -25.28
C GLY A 42 10.52 3.77 -25.76
N LYS A 43 11.32 3.47 -26.79
CA LYS A 43 12.18 4.47 -27.44
C LYS A 43 11.38 5.54 -28.16
N ALA A 44 10.32 5.17 -28.87
CA ALA A 44 9.45 6.11 -29.56
C ALA A 44 8.79 7.08 -28.57
N ALA A 45 8.18 6.55 -27.51
CA ALA A 45 7.59 7.35 -26.42
C ALA A 45 8.63 8.27 -25.76
N ALA A 46 9.84 7.76 -25.51
CA ALA A 46 10.93 8.57 -24.98
C ALA A 46 11.34 9.70 -25.94
N ALA A 47 11.47 9.42 -27.25
CA ALA A 47 11.82 10.43 -28.24
C ALA A 47 10.77 11.54 -28.33
N THR A 48 9.48 11.18 -28.36
CA THR A 48 8.36 12.13 -28.34
C THR A 48 8.39 13.03 -27.10
N ALA A 49 8.79 12.48 -25.95
CA ALA A 49 8.88 13.21 -24.68
C ALA A 49 10.21 13.96 -24.46
N GLY A 50 11.15 13.93 -25.42
CA GLY A 50 12.51 14.48 -25.20
C GLY A 50 13.30 13.77 -24.09
N ALA A 51 12.95 12.51 -23.83
CA ALA A 51 13.42 11.66 -22.74
C ALA A 51 14.37 10.56 -23.26
N LYS A 52 14.81 9.67 -22.36
CA LYS A 52 15.63 8.50 -22.73
C LYS A 52 14.96 7.19 -22.30
N TRP A 53 14.99 6.21 -23.17
CA TRP A 53 14.58 4.84 -22.82
C TRP A 53 15.74 4.06 -22.19
N VAL A 54 15.42 3.22 -21.21
CA VAL A 54 16.33 2.29 -20.55
C VAL A 54 15.68 0.92 -20.38
N LYS A 55 16.46 -0.13 -20.62
CA LYS A 55 15.94 -1.51 -20.67
C LYS A 55 15.47 -2.10 -19.33
N SER A 56 15.92 -1.57 -18.20
CA SER A 56 15.65 -2.18 -16.89
C SER A 56 15.62 -1.14 -15.78
N LEU A 57 14.91 -1.48 -14.70
CA LEU A 57 14.77 -0.64 -13.51
C LEU A 57 16.12 -0.35 -12.84
N THR A 58 17.00 -1.35 -12.70
CA THR A 58 18.38 -1.15 -12.19
C THR A 58 19.13 -0.07 -12.98
N LYS A 59 19.02 -0.09 -14.32
CA LYS A 59 19.67 0.93 -15.16
C LYS A 59 19.00 2.30 -15.03
N GLY A 60 17.68 2.35 -14.91
CA GLY A 60 16.93 3.59 -14.68
C GLY A 60 17.34 4.26 -13.37
N LEU A 61 17.39 3.49 -12.28
CA LEU A 61 17.83 3.95 -10.96
C LEU A 61 19.29 4.44 -10.98
N ALA A 62 20.20 3.70 -11.63
CA ALA A 62 21.59 4.11 -11.77
C ALA A 62 21.73 5.45 -12.52
N LYS A 63 20.97 5.65 -13.61
CA LYS A 63 20.96 6.92 -14.33
C LYS A 63 20.33 8.05 -13.52
N ALA A 64 19.26 7.76 -12.78
CA ALA A 64 18.65 8.74 -11.91
C ALA A 64 19.62 9.23 -10.82
N ALA A 65 20.37 8.31 -10.20
CA ALA A 65 21.40 8.69 -9.23
C ALA A 65 22.50 9.53 -9.89
N ALA A 66 22.97 9.16 -11.08
CA ALA A 66 23.99 9.93 -11.79
C ALA A 66 23.51 11.36 -12.11
N ASP A 67 22.28 11.52 -12.60
CA ASP A 67 21.72 12.84 -12.92
C ASP A 67 21.46 13.68 -11.65
N LEU A 68 20.87 13.09 -10.61
CA LEU A 68 20.61 13.79 -9.35
C LEU A 68 21.92 14.22 -8.67
N ASN A 69 22.90 13.32 -8.59
CA ASN A 69 24.22 13.64 -8.01
C ASN A 69 25.02 14.62 -8.88
N GLY A 70 24.73 14.66 -10.19
CA GLY A 70 25.26 15.67 -11.12
C GLY A 70 24.56 17.04 -11.04
N GLY A 71 23.69 17.26 -10.06
CA GLY A 71 23.05 18.54 -9.79
C GLY A 71 21.67 18.74 -10.41
N LYS A 72 21.03 17.69 -10.96
CA LYS A 72 19.62 17.80 -11.37
C LYS A 72 18.71 17.82 -10.15
N ASN A 73 17.72 18.71 -10.19
CA ASN A 73 16.77 18.86 -9.09
C ASN A 73 15.60 17.87 -9.16
N GLN A 74 15.34 17.29 -10.34
CA GLN A 74 14.22 16.37 -10.53
C GLN A 74 14.54 15.31 -11.58
N VAL A 75 14.32 14.04 -11.20
CA VAL A 75 14.36 12.90 -12.11
C VAL A 75 13.09 12.07 -11.96
N THR A 76 12.47 11.73 -13.09
CA THR A 76 11.27 10.89 -13.15
C THR A 76 11.55 9.62 -13.96
N LEU A 77 11.23 8.47 -13.37
CA LEU A 77 11.27 7.16 -14.02
C LEU A 77 9.83 6.71 -14.31
N LYS A 78 9.44 6.68 -15.58
CA LYS A 78 8.18 6.07 -16.04
C LYS A 78 8.43 4.60 -16.30
N VAL A 79 7.73 3.71 -15.62
CA VAL A 79 7.97 2.27 -15.63
C VAL A 79 6.79 1.56 -16.28
N ALA A 80 7.08 0.81 -17.34
CA ALA A 80 6.08 -0.01 -18.02
C ALA A 80 5.63 -1.19 -17.16
N ALA A 81 4.50 -1.78 -17.52
CA ALA A 81 3.95 -2.97 -16.94
C ALA A 81 4.86 -4.16 -17.22
N GLY A 82 4.83 -5.13 -16.31
CA GLY A 82 5.62 -6.35 -16.40
C GLY A 82 6.39 -6.66 -15.12
N ALA A 83 7.15 -7.75 -15.17
CA ALA A 83 7.90 -8.26 -14.03
C ALA A 83 9.34 -7.75 -14.01
N PHE A 84 9.74 -7.19 -12.87
CA PHE A 84 11.03 -6.60 -12.61
C PHE A 84 11.76 -7.43 -11.55
N LYS A 85 12.73 -8.20 -12.01
CA LYS A 85 13.38 -9.27 -11.23
C LYS A 85 14.57 -8.83 -10.39
N GLY A 86 14.81 -7.53 -10.19
CA GLY A 86 15.96 -7.12 -9.36
C GLY A 86 17.34 -7.46 -9.91
N ASP A 87 18.31 -7.26 -9.05
CA ASP A 87 19.70 -7.63 -9.23
C ASP A 87 19.83 -9.16 -9.11
N LEU A 88 20.59 -9.74 -10.05
CA LEU A 88 20.77 -11.19 -10.20
C LEU A 88 19.46 -11.99 -10.35
N GLY A 89 18.35 -11.32 -10.69
CA GLY A 89 17.06 -11.98 -10.87
C GLY A 89 16.31 -12.28 -9.57
N SER A 90 16.76 -11.79 -8.42
CA SER A 90 16.23 -12.14 -7.09
C SER A 90 14.99 -11.36 -6.61
N GLY A 91 14.60 -10.31 -7.35
CA GLY A 91 13.65 -9.28 -6.91
C GLY A 91 14.25 -8.25 -5.94
N ALA A 92 15.46 -8.50 -5.43
CA ALA A 92 16.18 -7.56 -4.58
C ALA A 92 16.98 -6.55 -5.41
N TYR A 93 17.03 -5.30 -4.95
CA TYR A 93 17.67 -4.16 -5.56
C TYR A 93 18.56 -3.49 -4.52
N GLN A 94 19.85 -3.42 -4.80
CA GLN A 94 20.75 -2.50 -4.12
C GLN A 94 20.65 -1.16 -4.82
N LEU A 95 19.89 -0.24 -4.24
CA LEU A 95 19.69 1.07 -4.84
C LEU A 95 20.98 1.89 -4.75
N PRO A 96 21.31 2.66 -5.81
CA PRO A 96 22.50 3.50 -5.83
C PRO A 96 22.44 4.56 -4.72
N GLN A 97 23.61 5.09 -4.37
CA GLN A 97 23.68 6.21 -3.43
C GLN A 97 23.20 7.50 -4.10
N PHE A 98 22.21 8.12 -3.47
CA PHE A 98 21.75 9.46 -3.81
C PHE A 98 22.37 10.45 -2.84
N ASN A 99 22.99 11.52 -3.34
CA ASN A 99 23.63 12.55 -2.54
C ASN A 99 23.29 13.94 -3.13
N ASN A 100 22.00 14.23 -3.20
CA ASN A 100 21.51 15.55 -3.60
C ASN A 100 20.32 15.95 -2.72
N PRO A 101 20.56 16.69 -1.61
CA PRO A 101 19.49 17.10 -0.69
C PRO A 101 18.46 18.06 -1.31
N ALA A 102 18.73 18.63 -2.49
CA ALA A 102 17.75 19.43 -3.25
C ALA A 102 17.00 18.59 -4.32
N GLY A 103 17.49 17.40 -4.63
CA GLY A 103 17.00 16.54 -5.70
C GLY A 103 15.75 15.74 -5.32
N THR A 104 14.85 15.53 -6.27
CA THR A 104 13.66 14.70 -6.12
C THR A 104 13.68 13.56 -7.11
N LEU A 105 13.47 12.33 -6.62
CA LEU A 105 13.28 11.14 -7.43
C LEU A 105 11.80 10.74 -7.42
N THR A 106 11.21 10.60 -8.60
CA THR A 106 9.84 10.07 -8.77
C THR A 106 9.89 8.80 -9.61
N LEU A 107 9.33 7.71 -9.11
CA LEU A 107 9.12 6.46 -9.86
C LEU A 107 7.63 6.27 -10.08
N ILE A 108 7.22 6.13 -11.34
CA ILE A 108 5.82 6.04 -11.76
C ILE A 108 5.64 4.76 -12.58
N GLY A 109 5.16 3.70 -11.93
CA GLY A 109 4.70 2.49 -12.56
C GLY A 109 3.26 2.57 -13.04
N GLY A 110 2.84 1.48 -13.68
CA GLY A 110 1.49 1.35 -14.21
C GLY A 110 1.33 1.73 -15.67
N TYR A 111 2.40 1.99 -16.42
CA TYR A 111 2.25 2.26 -17.85
C TYR A 111 2.06 0.96 -18.63
N ASP A 112 1.27 0.94 -19.69
CA ASP A 112 1.27 -0.21 -20.60
C ASP A 112 2.64 -0.38 -21.29
N ALA A 113 2.81 -1.48 -22.04
CA ALA A 113 4.08 -1.79 -22.70
C ALA A 113 4.52 -0.74 -23.74
N GLN A 114 3.57 0.07 -24.21
CA GLN A 114 3.75 1.13 -25.20
C GLN A 114 3.88 2.53 -24.56
N PHE A 115 3.70 2.63 -23.24
CA PHE A 115 3.58 3.89 -22.50
C PHE A 115 2.45 4.81 -22.98
N ALA A 116 1.40 4.24 -23.59
CA ALA A 116 0.27 5.01 -24.12
C ALA A 116 -0.78 5.32 -23.05
N LYS A 117 -1.06 4.33 -22.18
CA LYS A 117 -1.98 4.47 -21.05
C LYS A 117 -1.26 4.19 -19.74
N ARG A 118 -1.72 4.85 -18.67
CA ARG A 118 -1.35 4.53 -17.29
C ARG A 118 -2.55 3.98 -16.53
N ASP A 119 -2.36 2.83 -15.92
CA ASP A 119 -3.26 2.18 -14.96
C ASP A 119 -2.42 1.35 -13.98
N PRO A 120 -2.05 1.90 -12.80
CA PRO A 120 -1.17 1.22 -11.85
C PRO A 120 -1.76 -0.06 -11.26
N PHE A 121 -3.08 -0.20 -11.28
CA PHE A 121 -3.76 -1.36 -10.75
C PHE A 121 -4.07 -2.40 -11.84
N GLY A 122 -4.47 -1.97 -13.03
CA GLY A 122 -4.78 -2.85 -14.17
C GLY A 122 -3.59 -3.26 -15.01
N THR A 123 -2.53 -2.46 -15.06
CA THR A 123 -1.29 -2.72 -15.82
C THR A 123 -0.05 -2.62 -14.92
N PRO A 124 0.10 -3.52 -13.94
CA PRO A 124 1.06 -3.35 -12.86
C PRO A 124 2.53 -3.46 -13.31
N SER A 125 3.37 -2.61 -12.73
CA SER A 125 4.83 -2.77 -12.72
C SER A 125 5.23 -3.55 -11.47
N THR A 126 5.46 -4.86 -11.62
CA THR A 126 5.60 -5.79 -10.50
C THR A 126 7.07 -6.07 -10.17
N ILE A 127 7.46 -5.86 -8.92
CA ILE A 127 8.71 -6.39 -8.36
C ILE A 127 8.49 -7.86 -8.01
N GLU A 128 9.03 -8.75 -8.85
CA GLU A 128 8.88 -10.19 -8.71
C GLU A 128 10.09 -10.78 -7.97
N THR A 129 9.84 -11.66 -7.00
CA THR A 129 10.89 -12.33 -6.24
C THR A 129 11.18 -13.75 -6.70
N ILE A 130 12.26 -14.32 -6.18
CA ILE A 130 12.59 -15.74 -6.29
C ILE A 130 12.34 -16.47 -4.98
N ALA A 131 12.29 -17.81 -5.05
CA ALA A 131 12.34 -18.68 -3.90
C ALA A 131 13.51 -18.35 -2.96
N ASP A 132 13.25 -18.41 -1.66
CA ASP A 132 14.26 -18.25 -0.60
C ASP A 132 15.08 -16.95 -0.67
N ARG A 133 14.45 -15.85 -1.11
CA ARG A 133 15.08 -14.51 -1.12
C ARG A 133 15.75 -14.17 0.22
N SER A 134 17.03 -13.82 0.14
CA SER A 134 17.93 -13.55 1.29
C SER A 134 18.28 -12.07 1.51
N ALA A 135 17.51 -11.13 0.94
CA ALA A 135 17.73 -9.69 1.09
C ALA A 135 16.43 -8.90 0.97
N PRO A 136 16.35 -7.66 1.53
CA PRO A 136 15.23 -6.76 1.29
C PRO A 136 15.01 -6.49 -0.20
N LEU A 137 13.77 -6.22 -0.62
CA LEU A 137 13.47 -5.97 -2.03
C LEU A 137 14.19 -4.72 -2.48
N TRP A 138 14.05 -3.62 -1.75
CA TRP A 138 14.80 -2.40 -2.02
C TRP A 138 15.64 -2.05 -0.81
N THR A 139 16.94 -1.92 -1.03
CA THR A 139 17.89 -1.46 -0.01
C THR A 139 18.52 -0.17 -0.49
N PHE A 140 18.19 0.94 0.14
CA PHE A 140 18.88 2.21 -0.11
C PHE A 140 20.30 2.16 0.42
N ALA A 141 21.26 2.71 -0.33
CA ALA A 141 22.59 2.94 0.20
C ALA A 141 22.52 3.83 1.46
N ARG A 142 23.31 3.48 2.48
CA ARG A 142 23.31 4.17 3.77
C ARG A 142 23.55 5.67 3.60
N ASN A 143 22.81 6.48 4.36
CA ASN A 143 22.90 7.95 4.32
C ASN A 143 22.63 8.56 2.93
N SER A 144 21.82 7.90 2.09
CA SER A 144 21.31 8.54 0.89
C SER A 144 20.48 9.78 1.25
N LYS A 145 20.56 10.84 0.44
CA LYS A 145 19.92 12.13 0.69
C LYS A 145 19.20 12.61 -0.57
N LEU A 146 17.91 12.91 -0.41
CA LEU A 146 17.08 13.54 -1.44
C LEU A 146 16.12 14.52 -0.77
N LYS A 147 15.78 15.61 -1.46
CA LYS A 147 14.64 16.46 -1.04
C LYS A 147 13.36 15.63 -0.97
N GLY A 148 13.11 14.81 -2.00
CA GLY A 148 11.93 13.98 -2.08
C GLY A 148 12.14 12.64 -2.77
N LEU A 149 11.42 11.63 -2.33
CA LEU A 149 11.25 10.34 -2.96
C LEU A 149 9.76 10.01 -3.08
N VAL A 150 9.30 9.82 -4.30
CA VAL A 150 7.92 9.41 -4.60
C VAL A 150 7.97 8.07 -5.34
N VAL A 151 7.27 7.07 -4.81
CA VAL A 151 7.08 5.77 -5.45
C VAL A 151 5.60 5.58 -5.71
N ASP A 152 5.24 5.50 -6.98
CA ASP A 152 3.86 5.56 -7.45
C ASP A 152 3.58 4.38 -8.39
N GLY A 153 2.59 3.54 -8.08
CA GLY A 153 2.12 2.54 -9.05
C GLY A 153 2.97 1.28 -9.20
N LEU A 154 3.69 0.85 -8.15
CA LEU A 154 4.41 -0.41 -8.15
C LEU A 154 3.67 -1.48 -7.35
N VAL A 155 3.84 -2.74 -7.77
CA VAL A 155 3.36 -3.91 -7.05
C VAL A 155 4.57 -4.67 -6.49
N TRP A 156 4.60 -4.92 -5.19
CA TRP A 156 5.59 -5.78 -4.56
C TRP A 156 4.93 -7.08 -4.13
N ASP A 157 5.36 -8.18 -4.74
CA ASP A 157 4.82 -9.50 -4.48
C ASP A 157 5.93 -10.45 -4.03
N THR A 158 5.88 -10.85 -2.75
CA THR A 158 6.84 -11.81 -2.17
C THR A 158 6.35 -13.25 -2.14
N THR A 159 5.26 -13.57 -2.85
CA THR A 159 4.71 -14.93 -2.92
C THR A 159 5.80 -15.97 -3.23
N ALA A 160 6.61 -15.71 -4.26
CA ALA A 160 7.61 -16.65 -4.72
C ALA A 160 8.71 -16.89 -3.67
N SER A 161 8.99 -15.90 -2.81
CA SER A 161 10.03 -16.00 -1.76
C SER A 161 9.56 -16.63 -0.45
N ASN A 162 8.28 -16.91 -0.32
CA ASN A 162 7.71 -17.49 0.88
C ASN A 162 7.60 -19.01 0.77
N ARG A 163 7.56 -19.65 1.93
CA ARG A 163 7.24 -21.07 2.05
C ARG A 163 5.82 -21.21 2.59
N TYR A 164 5.07 -22.11 1.97
CA TYR A 164 3.69 -22.38 2.36
C TYR A 164 3.55 -23.86 2.72
N ASP A 165 2.73 -24.14 3.72
CA ASP A 165 2.38 -25.50 4.09
C ASP A 165 1.63 -26.17 2.93
N ALA A 166 2.07 -27.36 2.53
CA ALA A 166 1.50 -28.03 1.36
C ALA A 166 0.05 -28.51 1.56
N LYS A 167 -0.43 -28.64 2.80
CA LYS A 167 -1.78 -29.09 3.13
C LYS A 167 -2.74 -27.92 3.27
N THR A 168 -2.33 -26.87 3.99
CA THR A 168 -3.21 -25.73 4.32
C THR A 168 -3.00 -24.53 3.40
N ASN A 169 -1.94 -24.52 2.59
CA ASN A 169 -1.49 -23.37 1.79
C ASN A 169 -1.19 -22.12 2.63
N SER A 170 -1.00 -22.29 3.94
CA SER A 170 -0.68 -21.20 4.85
C SER A 170 0.80 -20.88 4.85
N LEU A 171 1.13 -19.61 5.05
CA LEU A 171 2.50 -19.16 5.24
C LEU A 171 3.17 -19.91 6.41
N LEU A 172 4.35 -20.48 6.16
CA LEU A 172 5.19 -21.09 7.18
C LEU A 172 6.10 -20.02 7.78
N LYS A 173 5.75 -19.56 8.98
CA LYS A 173 6.54 -18.57 9.71
C LYS A 173 7.89 -19.16 10.14
N GLY A 174 8.95 -18.35 10.14
CA GLY A 174 10.30 -18.77 10.51
C GLY A 174 11.08 -19.52 9.43
N THR A 175 10.40 -20.05 8.41
CA THR A 175 11.04 -20.63 7.21
C THR A 175 10.87 -19.74 5.97
N SER A 176 9.83 -18.90 5.94
CA SER A 176 9.66 -17.85 4.93
C SER A 176 10.64 -16.70 5.14
N SER A 177 10.88 -15.92 4.08
CA SER A 177 11.81 -14.78 4.11
C SER A 177 11.42 -13.76 5.19
N THR A 178 12.34 -13.46 6.11
CA THR A 178 12.15 -12.47 7.18
C THR A 178 12.58 -11.05 6.78
N HIS A 179 13.03 -10.88 5.53
CA HIS A 179 13.48 -9.58 5.05
C HIS A 179 12.30 -8.66 4.73
N VAL A 180 12.41 -7.40 5.18
CA VAL A 180 11.45 -6.35 4.82
C VAL A 180 11.41 -6.09 3.31
N PHE A 181 10.36 -5.42 2.82
CA PHE A 181 10.33 -5.04 1.41
C PHE A 181 11.29 -3.89 1.17
N ILE A 182 11.21 -2.84 1.97
CA ILE A 182 11.99 -1.62 1.74
C ILE A 182 12.80 -1.29 2.99
N LYS A 183 14.11 -1.12 2.79
CA LYS A 183 15.06 -0.71 3.83
C LYS A 183 15.70 0.62 3.44
N PHE A 184 15.39 1.67 4.20
CA PHE A 184 15.86 3.03 3.91
C PHE A 184 17.27 3.35 4.43
N ASN A 185 17.81 2.58 5.38
CA ASN A 185 19.18 2.76 5.89
C ASN A 185 19.54 4.23 6.26
N TYR A 186 18.66 4.88 7.03
CA TYR A 186 18.80 6.29 7.43
C TYR A 186 18.78 7.28 6.27
N PHE A 187 17.94 7.02 5.27
CA PHE A 187 17.63 7.93 4.19
C PHE A 187 17.17 9.29 4.74
N GLU A 188 17.81 10.36 4.30
CA GLU A 188 17.50 11.73 4.74
C GLU A 188 16.64 12.43 3.69
N THR A 189 15.44 12.88 4.09
CA THR A 189 14.49 13.50 3.15
C THR A 189 13.49 14.44 3.81
N ASP A 190 12.93 15.37 3.02
CA ASP A 190 11.79 16.21 3.40
C ASP A 190 10.45 15.65 2.89
N HIS A 191 10.46 14.71 1.94
CA HIS A 191 9.24 14.15 1.39
C HIS A 191 9.44 12.68 1.02
N LEU A 192 8.75 11.78 1.70
CA LEU A 192 8.67 10.36 1.33
C LEU A 192 7.23 10.03 1.01
N GLU A 193 6.94 9.53 -0.18
CA GLU A 193 5.57 9.18 -0.57
C GLU A 193 5.52 7.82 -1.28
N PHE A 194 4.60 6.98 -0.81
CA PHE A 194 4.13 5.80 -1.53
C PHE A 194 2.70 6.02 -1.94
N ARG A 195 2.41 5.90 -3.24
CA ARG A 195 1.04 5.99 -3.72
C ARG A 195 0.65 5.00 -4.80
N ASN A 196 -0.64 4.76 -4.94
CA ASN A 196 -1.22 3.86 -5.96
C ASN A 196 -0.53 2.48 -5.99
N SER A 197 -0.04 2.02 -4.83
CA SER A 197 0.93 0.94 -4.71
C SER A 197 0.28 -0.30 -4.10
N VAL A 198 0.77 -1.48 -4.45
CA VAL A 198 0.26 -2.75 -3.89
C VAL A 198 1.38 -3.53 -3.23
N PHE A 199 1.19 -3.88 -1.96
CA PHE A 199 2.10 -4.71 -1.18
C PHE A 199 1.41 -6.01 -0.83
N LEU A 200 1.97 -7.14 -1.27
CA LEU A 200 1.32 -8.45 -1.18
C LEU A 200 2.22 -9.49 -0.51
N ASN A 201 1.62 -10.30 0.37
CA ASN A 201 2.22 -11.54 0.89
C ASN A 201 3.54 -11.33 1.65
N ALA A 202 3.68 -10.23 2.38
CA ALA A 202 4.86 -10.02 3.20
C ALA A 202 4.88 -11.01 4.37
N ALA A 203 5.86 -11.92 4.44
CA ALA A 203 6.00 -12.88 5.55
C ALA A 203 6.56 -12.25 6.83
N HIS A 204 7.03 -11.02 6.71
CA HIS A 204 7.46 -10.13 7.77
C HIS A 204 6.99 -8.71 7.36
N ARG A 205 7.49 -7.69 8.06
CA ARG A 205 7.14 -6.29 7.83
C ARG A 205 7.31 -5.83 6.37
N VAL A 206 6.33 -5.13 5.79
CA VAL A 206 6.53 -4.50 4.45
C VAL A 206 7.55 -3.38 4.58
N MET A 207 7.26 -2.38 5.43
CA MET A 207 8.20 -1.30 5.67
C MET A 207 8.06 -0.64 7.04
N GLU A 208 9.17 -0.03 7.44
CA GLU A 208 9.30 0.90 8.54
C GLU A 208 10.14 2.06 7.99
N PRO A 209 9.58 3.27 7.79
CA PRO A 209 10.29 4.34 7.08
C PRO A 209 11.66 4.63 7.68
N LEU A 210 11.77 4.76 9.01
CA LEU A 210 13.03 5.05 9.74
C LEU A 210 13.89 6.10 9.03
N ILE A 211 13.24 7.11 8.45
CA ILE A 211 13.92 8.18 7.74
C ILE A 211 14.53 9.16 8.73
N ARG A 212 15.52 9.91 8.26
CA ARG A 212 15.98 11.13 8.90
C ARG A 212 15.25 12.31 8.26
N ALA A 213 14.45 13.04 9.02
CA ALA A 213 13.82 14.24 8.51
C ALA A 213 14.91 15.30 8.19
N ALA A 214 14.97 15.76 6.94
CA ALA A 214 15.95 16.75 6.53
C ALA A 214 15.68 18.11 7.21
N SER A 215 14.40 18.48 7.33
CA SER A 215 13.89 19.67 8.03
C SER A 215 12.74 19.36 9.00
N PRO A 216 12.34 20.32 9.87
CA PRO A 216 11.15 20.19 10.71
C PRO A 216 9.81 20.15 9.95
N LYS A 217 9.83 20.35 8.62
CA LYS A 217 8.65 20.33 7.74
C LYS A 217 8.53 19.02 6.96
N ALA A 218 9.38 18.04 7.24
CA ALA A 218 9.40 16.79 6.49
C ALA A 218 8.06 16.05 6.59
N VAL A 219 7.63 15.43 5.49
CA VAL A 219 6.36 14.71 5.39
C VAL A 219 6.62 13.27 4.92
N VAL A 220 5.92 12.32 5.52
CA VAL A 220 5.80 10.94 5.01
C VAL A 220 4.35 10.67 4.64
N ARG A 221 4.08 10.17 3.44
CA ARG A 221 2.74 9.89 2.93
C ARG A 221 2.60 8.47 2.41
N PHE A 222 1.51 7.83 2.79
CA PHE A 222 0.99 6.61 2.20
C PHE A 222 -0.39 6.95 1.66
N HIS A 223 -0.55 6.91 0.34
CA HIS A 223 -1.79 7.34 -0.30
C HIS A 223 -2.31 6.31 -1.28
N ASN A 224 -3.60 6.04 -1.29
CA ASN A 224 -4.22 5.18 -2.31
C ASN A 224 -3.51 3.82 -2.50
N SER A 225 -3.07 3.19 -1.42
CA SER A 225 -2.22 1.98 -1.49
C SER A 225 -2.88 0.77 -0.83
N ILE A 226 -2.60 -0.42 -1.35
CA ILE A 226 -3.18 -1.68 -0.89
C ILE A 226 -2.11 -2.50 -0.17
N PHE A 227 -2.39 -2.90 1.06
CA PHE A 227 -1.62 -3.86 1.84
C PHE A 227 -2.46 -5.12 2.02
N LEU A 228 -2.11 -6.17 1.29
CA LEU A 228 -2.89 -7.41 1.22
C LEU A 228 -2.08 -8.60 1.72
N ASN A 229 -2.60 -9.31 2.72
CA ASN A 229 -2.03 -10.56 3.22
C ASN A 229 -0.59 -10.41 3.74
N CYS A 230 -0.30 -9.30 4.42
CA CYS A 230 1.02 -9.00 4.97
C CYS A 230 1.07 -9.27 6.47
N VAL A 231 2.22 -9.74 6.94
CA VAL A 231 2.57 -9.84 8.35
C VAL A 231 3.17 -8.52 8.79
N ILE A 232 2.47 -7.74 9.61
CA ILE A 232 2.83 -6.35 9.93
C ILE A 232 3.05 -5.47 8.67
N PRO A 233 1.98 -5.03 8.00
CA PRO A 233 2.07 -4.13 6.86
C PRO A 233 2.95 -2.92 7.12
N LEU A 234 2.59 -2.06 8.07
CA LEU A 234 3.20 -0.76 8.18
C LEU A 234 3.46 -0.40 9.65
N LYS A 235 4.66 0.10 9.92
CA LYS A 235 4.98 0.76 11.19
C LYS A 235 5.45 2.17 10.93
N LEU A 236 4.76 3.12 11.55
CA LEU A 236 5.00 4.55 11.46
C LEU A 236 6.06 4.93 12.49
N GLU A 237 7.34 4.79 12.11
CA GLU A 237 8.49 5.14 12.94
C GLU A 237 9.49 5.99 12.15
N SER A 238 10.22 6.87 12.84
CA SER A 238 11.33 7.64 12.27
C SER A 238 12.66 7.27 12.93
N ALA A 239 13.77 7.61 12.28
CA ALA A 239 15.06 7.53 12.94
C ALA A 239 15.13 8.62 14.02
N HIS A 240 15.65 8.27 15.20
CA HIS A 240 15.95 9.26 16.23
C HIS A 240 17.06 10.18 15.70
N PHE A 241 16.68 11.40 15.31
CA PHE A 241 17.54 12.36 14.62
C PHE A 241 17.19 13.80 15.03
N ARG A 242 17.99 14.77 14.56
CA ARG A 242 17.84 16.19 14.93
C ARG A 242 16.43 16.75 14.67
N ASN A 243 15.79 16.27 13.61
CA ASN A 243 14.41 16.58 13.26
C ASN A 243 13.59 15.30 13.25
N LYS A 244 12.31 15.42 13.61
CA LYS A 244 11.28 14.42 13.30
C LYS A 244 10.34 14.98 12.22
N PRO A 245 9.69 14.12 11.42
CA PRO A 245 8.66 14.56 10.47
C PRO A 245 7.62 15.47 11.12
N ALA A 246 7.17 16.49 10.41
CA ALA A 246 5.99 17.25 10.81
C ALA A 246 4.75 16.35 10.76
N LEU A 247 4.59 15.64 9.64
CA LEU A 247 3.40 14.86 9.36
C LEU A 247 3.77 13.48 8.83
N VAL A 248 3.11 12.46 9.37
CA VAL A 248 2.98 11.16 8.73
C VAL A 248 1.51 10.93 8.41
N GLU A 249 1.18 10.76 7.13
CA GLU A 249 -0.19 10.65 6.64
C GLU A 249 -0.40 9.28 6.00
N VAL A 250 -1.47 8.60 6.41
CA VAL A 250 -1.97 7.36 5.82
C VAL A 250 -3.39 7.64 5.36
N ASP A 251 -3.55 7.81 4.05
CA ASP A 251 -4.79 8.28 3.45
C ASP A 251 -5.25 7.36 2.30
N HIS A 252 -6.53 7.04 2.26
CA HIS A 252 -7.11 6.19 1.21
C HIS A 252 -6.35 4.85 1.02
N CYS A 253 -5.79 4.27 2.09
CA CYS A 253 -5.12 2.99 2.03
C CYS A 253 -6.06 1.84 2.42
N SER A 254 -5.89 0.69 1.77
CA SER A 254 -6.63 -0.54 2.09
C SER A 254 -5.72 -1.54 2.79
N PHE A 255 -6.01 -1.86 4.05
CA PHE A 255 -5.36 -2.90 4.83
C PHE A 255 -6.27 -4.13 4.87
N LEU A 256 -5.95 -5.12 4.04
CA LEU A 256 -6.81 -6.26 3.74
C LEU A 256 -6.16 -7.57 4.20
N LEU A 257 -6.87 -8.35 5.02
CA LEU A 257 -6.44 -9.70 5.42
C LEU A 257 -5.04 -9.77 6.01
N ASN A 258 -4.62 -8.77 6.79
CA ASN A 258 -3.28 -8.77 7.36
C ASN A 258 -3.21 -9.58 8.66
N TRP A 259 -1.99 -10.02 8.97
CA TRP A 259 -1.72 -10.97 10.03
C TRP A 259 -0.81 -10.37 11.08
N ALA A 260 -1.11 -10.69 12.33
CA ALA A 260 -0.19 -10.45 13.42
C ALA A 260 1.10 -11.23 13.20
N TYR A 261 2.23 -10.68 13.64
CA TYR A 261 3.45 -11.49 13.66
C TYR A 261 3.29 -12.66 14.63
N ASN A 262 2.74 -12.43 15.81
CA ASN A 262 2.52 -13.48 16.80
C ASN A 262 1.01 -13.73 16.96
N PRO A 263 0.54 -14.99 16.90
CA PRO A 263 -0.87 -15.30 17.08
C PRO A 263 -1.37 -15.10 18.52
N ASP A 264 -0.49 -15.01 19.51
CA ASP A 264 -0.90 -14.68 20.87
C ASP A 264 -1.28 -13.20 20.96
N PRO A 265 -2.55 -12.85 21.22
CA PRO A 265 -3.01 -11.47 21.29
C PRO A 265 -2.27 -10.65 22.37
N ASN A 266 -1.75 -11.32 23.40
CA ASN A 266 -1.08 -10.66 24.51
C ASN A 266 0.41 -10.40 24.22
N THR A 267 1.05 -11.14 23.30
CA THR A 267 2.49 -11.04 23.05
C THR A 267 2.80 -10.67 21.58
N GLY A 268 3.68 -9.69 21.33
CA GLY A 268 4.04 -9.26 19.96
C GLY A 268 3.18 -8.13 19.35
N ASN A 269 3.30 -7.90 18.04
CA ASN A 269 2.53 -6.87 17.31
C ASN A 269 1.31 -7.52 16.60
N PRO A 270 0.08 -7.27 17.07
CA PRO A 270 -1.13 -7.83 16.48
C PRO A 270 -1.71 -7.06 15.29
N ALA A 271 -1.41 -5.76 15.08
CA ALA A 271 -2.23 -4.95 14.17
C ALA A 271 -1.62 -4.74 12.77
N ALA A 272 -2.45 -4.31 11.82
CA ALA A 272 -2.06 -4.00 10.46
C ALA A 272 -1.19 -2.73 10.37
N LEU A 273 -1.52 -1.71 11.17
CA LEU A 273 -0.80 -0.45 11.26
C LEU A 273 -0.28 -0.24 12.68
N GLU A 274 1.03 -0.07 12.84
CA GLU A 274 1.67 0.19 14.13
C GLU A 274 2.10 1.65 14.24
N ILE A 275 1.69 2.32 15.31
CA ILE A 275 2.07 3.70 15.62
C ILE A 275 3.34 3.68 16.48
N GLY A 276 4.40 4.35 15.99
CA GLY A 276 5.64 4.53 16.73
C GLY A 276 5.49 5.45 17.95
N ASN A 277 6.59 5.73 18.63
CA ASN A 277 6.56 6.62 19.79
C ASN A 277 6.52 8.11 19.36
N LYS A 278 6.51 9.03 20.32
CA LYS A 278 6.51 10.50 20.08
C LYS A 278 7.60 11.04 19.15
N SER A 279 8.63 10.25 18.85
CA SER A 279 9.71 10.61 17.92
C SER A 279 9.33 10.35 16.46
N ALA A 280 8.31 9.51 16.21
CA ALA A 280 7.90 9.13 14.87
C ALA A 280 7.47 10.34 14.01
N ALA A 281 6.72 11.28 14.58
CA ALA A 281 6.27 12.51 13.94
C ALA A 281 5.88 13.58 14.97
N GLN A 282 5.57 14.80 14.52
CA GLN A 282 4.80 15.76 15.32
C GLN A 282 3.32 15.34 15.33
N GLU A 283 2.78 15.03 14.15
CA GLU A 283 1.39 14.60 13.94
C GLU A 283 1.33 13.36 13.03
N ILE A 284 0.38 12.47 13.33
CA ILE A 284 0.00 11.33 12.50
C ILE A 284 -1.48 11.46 12.12
N LYS A 285 -1.76 11.38 10.81
CA LYS A 285 -3.14 11.37 10.27
C LYS A 285 -3.45 10.04 9.61
N ILE A 286 -4.55 9.43 10.01
CA ILE A 286 -5.07 8.18 9.46
C ILE A 286 -6.48 8.46 8.96
N THR A 287 -6.63 8.68 7.66
CA THR A 287 -7.89 9.15 7.06
C THR A 287 -8.36 8.33 5.87
N ASN A 288 -9.68 8.20 5.71
CA ASN A 288 -10.29 7.59 4.51
C ASN A 288 -9.79 6.15 4.24
N ASN A 289 -9.31 5.42 5.25
CA ASN A 289 -8.74 4.09 5.05
C ASN A 289 -9.79 3.00 5.18
N LEU A 290 -9.49 1.84 4.58
CA LEU A 290 -10.26 0.62 4.75
C LEU A 290 -9.42 -0.42 5.50
N PHE A 291 -9.84 -0.76 6.71
CA PHE A 291 -9.25 -1.85 7.50
C PHE A 291 -10.21 -3.04 7.52
N TYR A 292 -9.92 -4.03 6.66
CA TYR A 292 -10.80 -5.17 6.45
C TYR A 292 -10.16 -6.50 6.82
N ALA A 293 -10.77 -7.20 7.77
CA ALA A 293 -10.41 -8.54 8.18
C ALA A 293 -8.92 -8.68 8.58
N ASN A 294 -8.39 -7.69 9.30
CA ASN A 294 -7.05 -7.77 9.87
C ASN A 294 -7.10 -8.57 11.17
N PHE A 295 -6.43 -9.72 11.18
CA PHE A 295 -6.70 -10.78 12.16
C PHE A 295 -6.35 -10.41 13.59
N GLY A 296 -5.29 -9.65 13.81
CA GLY A 296 -4.98 -9.17 15.16
C GLY A 296 -5.60 -7.82 15.49
N GLY A 297 -5.83 -6.94 14.53
CA GLY A 297 -6.44 -5.64 14.77
C GLY A 297 -6.09 -4.68 13.64
N ALA A 298 -6.77 -3.54 13.57
CA ALA A 298 -6.48 -2.53 12.56
C ALA A 298 -5.27 -1.67 12.95
N ILE A 299 -5.32 -0.98 14.10
CA ILE A 299 -4.27 -0.06 14.56
C ILE A 299 -3.68 -0.52 15.90
N LEU A 300 -2.35 -0.46 16.05
CA LEU A 300 -1.63 -0.70 17.30
C LEU A 300 -1.00 0.59 17.81
N ALA A 301 -1.31 0.95 19.06
CA ALA A 301 -0.92 2.20 19.69
C ALA A 301 -0.53 1.96 21.16
N LEU A 302 0.62 1.31 21.38
CA LEU A 302 1.05 0.86 22.71
C LEU A 302 1.98 1.84 23.44
N ASN A 303 2.53 2.83 22.74
CA ASN A 303 3.50 3.72 23.34
C ASN A 303 2.82 4.66 24.34
N LEU A 304 3.41 4.80 25.54
CA LEU A 304 2.91 5.74 26.55
C LEU A 304 2.96 7.20 26.08
N GLN A 305 3.90 7.51 25.18
CA GLN A 305 4.06 8.83 24.58
C GLN A 305 3.97 8.67 23.07
N MET A 306 2.87 9.13 22.49
CA MET A 306 2.61 9.10 21.05
C MET A 306 2.68 10.52 20.46
N PRO A 307 2.85 10.66 19.13
CA PRO A 307 2.57 11.90 18.42
C PRO A 307 1.09 12.30 18.57
N ALA A 308 0.78 13.55 18.22
CA ALA A 308 -0.61 13.97 17.97
C ALA A 308 -1.24 13.03 16.93
N LEU A 309 -2.48 12.60 17.13
CA LEU A 309 -3.09 11.52 16.35
C LEU A 309 -4.53 11.86 15.96
N THR A 310 -4.75 11.93 14.65
CA THR A 310 -6.08 12.07 14.04
C THR A 310 -6.45 10.77 13.33
N ILE A 311 -7.64 10.23 13.63
CA ILE A 311 -8.16 9.00 13.03
C ILE A 311 -9.57 9.29 12.50
N ASN A 312 -9.71 9.83 11.29
CA ASN A 312 -11.02 10.27 10.79
C ASN A 312 -11.48 9.51 9.57
N ASN A 313 -12.80 9.33 9.45
CA ASN A 313 -13.45 8.80 8.26
C ASN A 313 -12.81 7.48 7.79
N ASN A 314 -12.53 6.55 8.70
CA ASN A 314 -12.01 5.22 8.34
C ASN A 314 -13.12 4.17 8.45
N ASN A 315 -13.02 3.13 7.63
CA ASN A 315 -13.93 2.00 7.67
C ASN A 315 -13.24 0.77 8.27
N PHE A 316 -13.65 0.37 9.47
CA PHE A 316 -13.11 -0.76 10.23
C PHE A 316 -14.10 -1.92 10.22
N VAL A 317 -13.76 -3.01 9.55
CA VAL A 317 -14.66 -4.15 9.40
C VAL A 317 -13.93 -5.47 9.63
N GLY A 318 -14.34 -6.19 10.66
CA GLY A 318 -13.96 -7.56 10.91
C GLY A 318 -12.56 -7.77 11.46
N ASN A 319 -12.05 -6.80 12.22
CA ASN A 319 -10.69 -6.86 12.73
C ASN A 319 -10.66 -7.63 14.07
N GLY A 320 -9.47 -8.14 14.42
CA GLY A 320 -9.21 -8.65 15.77
C GLY A 320 -9.79 -10.02 16.10
N MET A 321 -10.03 -10.88 15.11
CA MET A 321 -10.38 -12.29 15.33
C MET A 321 -9.42 -13.04 16.28
N LEU A 322 -8.15 -12.65 16.34
CA LEU A 322 -7.17 -13.18 17.31
C LEU A 322 -7.52 -12.87 18.77
N HIS A 323 -8.29 -11.81 19.00
CA HIS A 323 -8.79 -11.42 20.31
C HIS A 323 -10.14 -12.10 20.62
N GLY A 324 -10.56 -13.08 19.80
CA GLY A 324 -11.83 -13.78 19.96
C GLY A 324 -13.05 -12.92 19.60
N GLN A 325 -12.84 -11.78 18.94
CA GLN A 325 -13.90 -10.86 18.55
C GLN A 325 -14.45 -11.25 17.17
N SER A 326 -15.78 -11.29 17.05
CA SER A 326 -16.49 -11.61 15.80
C SER A 326 -17.23 -10.42 15.20
N GLU A 327 -17.46 -9.35 15.97
CA GLU A 327 -18.26 -8.23 15.50
C GLU A 327 -17.52 -7.41 14.43
N PRO A 328 -18.23 -6.89 13.41
CA PRO A 328 -17.62 -6.08 12.35
C PRO A 328 -16.82 -4.87 12.87
N GLU A 329 -17.31 -4.18 13.88
CA GLU A 329 -16.73 -2.98 14.48
C GLU A 329 -15.62 -3.27 15.50
N ALA A 330 -15.32 -4.53 15.76
CA ALA A 330 -14.38 -4.90 16.80
C ALA A 330 -12.92 -4.57 16.43
N VAL A 331 -12.14 -4.24 17.47
CA VAL A 331 -10.67 -4.11 17.44
C VAL A 331 -10.17 -3.17 16.33
N ALA A 332 -10.81 -2.01 16.24
CA ALA A 332 -10.34 -0.91 15.40
C ALA A 332 -8.96 -0.40 15.88
N MET A 333 -8.71 -0.48 17.19
CA MET A 333 -7.43 -0.11 17.76
C MET A 333 -7.07 -1.01 18.96
N ILE A 334 -5.78 -1.10 19.24
CA ILE A 334 -5.23 -1.82 20.40
C ILE A 334 -4.31 -0.85 21.15
N VAL A 335 -4.64 -0.59 22.40
CA VAL A 335 -3.95 0.40 23.25
C VAL A 335 -3.30 -0.28 24.46
N SER A 336 -2.45 0.45 25.18
CA SER A 336 -1.92 0.02 26.48
C SER A 336 -2.73 0.65 27.61
N ALA A 337 -3.43 -0.17 28.40
CA ALA A 337 -4.16 0.25 29.59
C ALA A 337 -3.76 -0.62 30.79
N GLY A 338 -3.30 -0.01 31.89
CA GLY A 338 -2.86 -0.74 33.09
C GLY A 338 -1.73 -1.73 32.83
N GLY A 339 -0.84 -1.45 31.86
CA GLY A 339 0.25 -2.34 31.45
C GLY A 339 -0.19 -3.56 30.65
N ARG A 340 -1.45 -3.61 30.20
CA ARG A 340 -2.00 -4.67 29.36
C ARG A 340 -2.46 -4.12 28.02
N LYS A 341 -2.45 -4.96 27.00
CA LYS A 341 -3.06 -4.62 25.72
C LYS A 341 -4.58 -4.69 25.84
N GLN A 342 -5.25 -3.62 25.42
CA GLN A 342 -6.69 -3.54 25.41
C GLN A 342 -7.16 -3.34 23.96
N PRO A 343 -7.91 -4.29 23.38
CA PRO A 343 -8.61 -4.04 22.13
C PRO A 343 -9.77 -3.08 22.40
N ILE A 344 -9.95 -2.11 21.50
CA ILE A 344 -11.07 -1.16 21.57
C ILE A 344 -11.86 -1.18 20.25
N PRO A 345 -13.19 -1.12 20.32
CA PRO A 345 -14.07 -1.00 19.14
C PRO A 345 -13.99 0.39 18.50
N VAL A 346 -14.66 0.56 17.36
CA VAL A 346 -14.68 1.82 16.57
C VAL A 346 -15.19 3.01 17.38
N ASP A 347 -16.28 2.83 18.12
CA ASP A 347 -16.96 3.87 18.91
C ASP A 347 -16.13 4.35 20.11
N ALA A 348 -15.16 3.56 20.58
CA ALA A 348 -14.31 3.91 21.71
C ALA A 348 -12.94 4.50 21.29
N ILE A 349 -12.71 4.77 20.00
CA ILE A 349 -11.43 5.36 19.54
C ILE A 349 -11.25 6.77 20.10
N GLU A 350 -12.32 7.57 20.17
CA GLU A 350 -12.30 8.94 20.67
C GLU A 350 -11.92 9.04 22.15
N ASP A 351 -12.16 7.98 22.92
CA ASP A 351 -11.83 7.92 24.35
C ASP A 351 -10.34 7.64 24.62
N VAL A 352 -9.54 7.37 23.58
CA VAL A 352 -8.11 7.09 23.74
C VAL A 352 -7.38 8.40 24.01
N PRO A 353 -6.67 8.55 25.16
CA PRO A 353 -6.10 9.84 25.57
C PRO A 353 -5.08 10.48 24.62
N ALA A 354 -4.55 9.72 23.68
CA ALA A 354 -3.57 10.19 22.71
C ALA A 354 -4.15 10.46 21.32
N VAL A 355 -5.45 10.22 21.14
CA VAL A 355 -6.20 10.54 19.93
C VAL A 355 -6.81 11.93 20.13
N ASP A 356 -6.42 12.88 19.29
CA ASP A 356 -6.92 14.25 19.35
C ASP A 356 -8.28 14.39 18.66
N GLU A 357 -8.52 13.60 17.62
CA GLU A 357 -9.74 13.64 16.82
C GLU A 357 -10.02 12.24 16.21
N ALA A 358 -11.28 11.79 16.28
CA ALA A 358 -11.71 10.47 15.80
C ALA A 358 -13.10 10.45 15.14
N GLU A 359 -13.37 11.43 14.28
CA GLU A 359 -14.70 11.64 13.71
C GLU A 359 -15.00 10.70 12.53
N ASP A 360 -16.29 10.41 12.31
CA ASP A 360 -16.82 9.71 11.13
C ASP A 360 -16.24 8.31 10.85
N ASN A 361 -15.69 7.64 11.85
CA ASN A 361 -15.26 6.24 11.69
C ASN A 361 -16.47 5.30 11.67
N VAL A 362 -16.47 4.34 10.74
CA VAL A 362 -17.62 3.47 10.45
C VAL A 362 -17.23 2.00 10.39
N SER A 363 -18.24 1.14 10.37
CA SER A 363 -18.10 -0.30 10.05
C SER A 363 -19.10 -0.69 8.97
N ILE A 364 -18.66 -0.65 7.72
CA ILE A 364 -19.50 -0.89 6.53
C ILE A 364 -18.88 -1.98 5.67
N ALA A 365 -19.57 -3.11 5.53
CA ALA A 365 -19.05 -4.25 4.77
C ALA A 365 -18.71 -3.86 3.31
N PRO A 366 -17.43 -3.96 2.88
CA PRO A 366 -16.95 -3.32 1.64
C PRO A 366 -17.27 -4.08 0.34
N GLY A 367 -17.67 -5.37 0.44
CA GLY A 367 -17.97 -6.20 -0.74
C GLY A 367 -16.76 -6.48 -1.64
N ILE A 368 -15.58 -6.70 -1.07
CA ILE A 368 -14.33 -6.80 -1.84
C ILE A 368 -14.26 -8.13 -2.62
N PRO A 369 -13.91 -8.10 -3.92
CA PRO A 369 -13.66 -9.30 -4.71
C PRO A 369 -12.29 -9.91 -4.36
N LEU A 370 -12.17 -10.57 -3.22
CA LEU A 370 -10.93 -11.25 -2.83
C LEU A 370 -10.82 -12.62 -3.50
N SER A 371 -9.81 -12.77 -4.38
CA SER A 371 -9.39 -14.05 -4.93
C SER A 371 -8.56 -14.81 -3.89
N LEU A 372 -9.00 -16.02 -3.54
CA LEU A 372 -8.18 -16.97 -2.81
C LEU A 372 -7.34 -17.68 -3.86
N GLY A 373 -6.01 -17.74 -3.73
CA GLY A 373 -5.21 -18.62 -4.60
C GLY A 373 -5.73 -20.06 -4.51
N GLU A 374 -5.40 -20.93 -5.46
CA GLU A 374 -5.94 -22.31 -5.56
C GLU A 374 -6.05 -23.00 -4.20
N VAL A 375 -7.27 -22.99 -3.64
CA VAL A 375 -7.58 -23.67 -2.38
C VAL A 375 -7.96 -25.09 -2.76
N LYS A 376 -7.35 -26.09 -2.14
CA LYS A 376 -7.89 -27.45 -2.16
C LYS A 376 -9.22 -27.44 -1.40
N THR A 377 -10.31 -27.21 -2.11
CA THR A 377 -11.65 -27.24 -1.54
C THR A 377 -12.03 -28.68 -1.18
N VAL A 378 -12.63 -28.85 -0.01
CA VAL A 378 -13.39 -30.06 0.32
C VAL A 378 -14.75 -29.93 -0.37
N ASP A 379 -15.32 -31.05 -0.85
CA ASP A 379 -16.57 -31.09 -1.62
C ASP A 379 -17.72 -30.35 -0.90
N ALA A 380 -18.07 -29.18 -1.43
CA ALA A 380 -19.07 -28.25 -0.87
C ALA A 380 -20.47 -28.46 -1.47
N SER A 381 -20.70 -29.50 -2.28
CA SER A 381 -21.96 -29.75 -3.00
C SER A 381 -23.19 -29.98 -2.11
N LYS A 382 -23.01 -30.10 -0.79
CA LYS A 382 -24.08 -30.38 0.19
C LYS A 382 -24.39 -29.24 1.17
N VAL A 383 -23.74 -28.08 1.08
CA VAL A 383 -23.90 -26.98 2.05
C VAL A 383 -24.58 -25.78 1.39
N LYS A 384 -25.79 -25.42 1.85
CA LYS A 384 -26.41 -24.12 1.53
C LYS A 384 -25.65 -23.03 2.29
N VAL A 385 -24.92 -22.19 1.58
CA VAL A 385 -24.15 -21.08 2.17
C VAL A 385 -25.08 -19.88 2.40
N GLU A 386 -25.35 -19.55 3.66
CA GLU A 386 -26.01 -18.30 4.02
C GLU A 386 -25.02 -17.13 3.87
N LYS A 387 -25.48 -15.96 3.41
CA LYS A 387 -24.63 -14.76 3.29
C LYS A 387 -24.50 -14.04 4.65
N THR A 388 -23.78 -14.65 5.58
CA THR A 388 -23.47 -14.06 6.90
C THR A 388 -22.04 -13.55 6.95
N TRP A 389 -21.75 -12.62 7.86
CA TRP A 389 -20.39 -12.13 8.14
C TRP A 389 -19.42 -13.28 8.46
N MET A 390 -19.82 -14.22 9.30
CA MET A 390 -18.99 -15.38 9.65
C MET A 390 -18.69 -16.29 8.45
N ASN A 391 -19.62 -16.42 7.51
CA ASN A 391 -19.37 -17.18 6.29
C ASN A 391 -18.41 -16.45 5.36
N GLU A 392 -18.44 -15.12 5.32
CA GLU A 392 -17.45 -14.31 4.60
C GLU A 392 -16.05 -14.47 5.22
N VAL A 393 -15.92 -14.40 6.54
CA VAL A 393 -14.67 -14.69 7.27
C VAL A 393 -14.14 -16.09 6.95
N ASN A 394 -14.99 -17.12 7.03
CA ASN A 394 -14.61 -18.50 6.73
C ASN A 394 -14.16 -18.67 5.27
N ARG A 395 -14.82 -17.98 4.33
CA ARG A 395 -14.41 -17.92 2.93
C ARG A 395 -13.02 -17.29 2.81
N LEU A 396 -12.77 -16.13 3.41
CA LEU A 396 -11.48 -15.43 3.37
C LEU A 396 -10.32 -16.26 3.92
N LEU A 397 -10.64 -17.05 4.93
CA LEU A 397 -9.76 -18.02 5.55
C LEU A 397 -9.49 -19.22 4.63
N GLY A 398 -10.40 -19.60 3.74
CA GLY A 398 -10.31 -20.87 3.01
C GLY A 398 -10.62 -22.08 3.90
N ARG A 399 -11.37 -21.88 4.99
CA ARG A 399 -11.82 -22.95 5.89
C ARG A 399 -12.96 -23.73 5.26
N ASN A 400 -13.02 -25.02 5.59
CA ASN A 400 -14.27 -25.77 5.46
C ASN A 400 -15.28 -25.18 6.47
N LEU A 401 -16.55 -25.00 6.09
CA LEU A 401 -17.59 -24.41 6.95
C LEU A 401 -17.89 -25.25 8.21
N SER A 402 -17.24 -26.41 8.34
CA SER A 402 -17.30 -27.36 9.46
C SER A 402 -16.12 -27.19 10.44
N GLY A 403 -16.15 -26.16 11.28
CA GLY A 403 -15.87 -26.23 12.74
C GLY A 403 -14.48 -26.61 13.30
N GLY A 404 -13.38 -26.64 12.56
CA GLY A 404 -12.05 -26.94 13.12
C GLY A 404 -11.32 -25.73 13.75
N LYS A 405 -10.66 -25.91 14.91
CA LYS A 405 -9.72 -24.92 15.49
C LYS A 405 -8.39 -24.95 14.71
N VAL A 406 -8.06 -23.86 14.02
CA VAL A 406 -6.74 -23.70 13.36
C VAL A 406 -5.88 -22.74 14.16
N ALA A 407 -4.62 -23.12 14.42
CA ALA A 407 -3.64 -22.24 15.05
C ALA A 407 -3.28 -21.08 14.11
N ILE A 408 -3.41 -19.84 14.57
CA ILE A 408 -3.17 -18.65 13.74
C ILE A 408 -1.67 -18.40 13.47
N SER A 409 -0.75 -19.12 14.14
CA SER A 409 0.71 -19.05 13.92
C SER A 409 1.09 -19.31 12.46
N ASP A 410 0.37 -20.21 11.82
CA ASP A 410 0.62 -20.72 10.48
C ASP A 410 -0.62 -20.49 9.64
N TYR A 411 -1.17 -19.28 9.70
CA TYR A 411 -2.37 -18.94 8.96
C TYR A 411 -2.16 -17.62 8.23
N ALA A 412 -1.75 -17.71 6.98
CA ALA A 412 -1.79 -16.62 6.02
C ALA A 412 -1.78 -17.27 4.63
N PRO A 413 -2.95 -17.68 4.11
CA PRO A 413 -3.00 -18.44 2.87
C PRO A 413 -2.43 -17.60 1.73
N LYS A 414 -1.73 -18.25 0.79
CA LYS A 414 -1.24 -17.59 -0.41
C LYS A 414 -2.37 -16.81 -1.10
N LYS A 415 -2.18 -15.51 -1.28
CA LYS A 415 -3.06 -14.65 -2.09
C LYS A 415 -2.39 -14.34 -3.42
N SER A 416 -3.18 -14.02 -4.43
CA SER A 416 -2.71 -13.51 -5.71
C SER A 416 -3.34 -12.16 -5.95
N TYR A 417 -2.58 -11.24 -6.52
CA TYR A 417 -3.13 -10.01 -7.07
C TYR A 417 -3.67 -10.29 -8.48
N ASP A 418 -4.94 -9.99 -8.72
CA ASP A 418 -5.56 -10.07 -10.04
C ASP A 418 -5.78 -8.64 -10.57
N PRO A 419 -4.98 -8.19 -11.56
CA PRO A 419 -5.15 -6.85 -12.14
C PRO A 419 -6.51 -6.63 -12.80
N ALA A 420 -7.19 -7.68 -13.24
CA ALA A 420 -8.54 -7.58 -13.81
C ALA A 420 -9.62 -7.40 -12.73
N ARG A 421 -9.30 -7.77 -11.48
CA ARG A 421 -10.20 -7.67 -10.33
C ARG A 421 -9.45 -7.18 -9.08
N PRO A 422 -8.88 -5.96 -9.09
CA PRO A 422 -8.20 -5.46 -7.91
C PRO A 422 -9.17 -5.37 -6.73
N PRO A 423 -8.70 -5.53 -5.48
CA PRO A 423 -9.54 -5.69 -4.30
C PRO A 423 -10.06 -4.33 -3.79
N PHE A 424 -10.80 -3.62 -4.63
CA PHE A 424 -11.49 -2.38 -4.28
C PHE A 424 -12.86 -2.66 -3.65
N ALA A 425 -13.35 -1.70 -2.85
CA ALA A 425 -14.71 -1.73 -2.35
C ALA A 425 -15.71 -1.70 -3.52
N SER A 426 -16.67 -2.63 -3.53
CA SER A 426 -17.68 -2.70 -4.58
C SER A 426 -19.00 -2.05 -4.18
N LYS A 427 -19.30 -1.97 -2.89
CA LYS A 427 -20.50 -1.31 -2.37
C LYS A 427 -20.33 0.20 -2.35
N ASP A 428 -21.34 0.93 -2.81
CA ASP A 428 -21.28 2.40 -2.96
C ASP A 428 -20.96 3.13 -1.66
N GLU A 429 -21.64 2.76 -0.58
CA GLU A 429 -21.41 3.19 0.81
C GLU A 429 -19.98 2.99 1.32
N ALA A 430 -19.21 2.06 0.72
CA ALA A 430 -17.84 1.78 1.13
C ALA A 430 -16.78 2.33 0.15
N LYS A 431 -17.17 2.88 -1.01
CA LYS A 431 -16.24 3.36 -2.05
C LYS A 431 -15.45 4.60 -1.67
N ALA A 432 -15.90 5.35 -0.66
CA ALA A 432 -15.18 6.49 -0.11
C ALA A 432 -13.94 6.06 0.71
N TYR A 433 -13.81 4.78 1.05
CA TYR A 433 -12.78 4.27 1.93
C TYR A 433 -11.79 3.36 1.19
N GLY A 434 -10.52 3.49 1.56
CA GLY A 434 -9.43 2.70 1.03
C GLY A 434 -9.02 3.10 -0.38
N ALA A 435 -8.24 2.23 -1.00
CA ALA A 435 -7.70 2.47 -2.33
C ALA A 435 -8.80 2.46 -3.39
N SER A 436 -8.68 3.34 -4.37
CA SER A 436 -9.61 3.48 -5.50
C SER A 436 -8.85 3.85 -6.79
N PRO A 437 -9.26 3.29 -7.95
CA PRO A 437 -8.70 3.69 -9.23
C PRO A 437 -9.08 5.13 -9.60
N SER A 438 -10.16 5.70 -9.03
CA SER A 438 -10.56 7.09 -9.29
C SER A 438 -9.60 8.13 -8.70
N LEU A 439 -8.71 7.71 -7.81
CA LEU A 439 -7.73 8.58 -7.14
C LEU A 439 -6.36 8.58 -7.84
N VAL A 440 -6.19 7.78 -8.89
CA VAL A 440 -4.97 7.76 -9.70
C VAL A 440 -4.87 9.06 -10.50
N ARG A 441 -3.80 9.81 -10.28
CA ARG A 441 -3.49 11.07 -10.97
C ARG A 441 -2.49 10.87 -12.12
#